data_AF-A0A926EB89-F1
#
_entry.id   AF-A0A926EB89-F1
#
_cell.length_a   1.000
_cell.length_b   1.000
_cell.length_c   1.000
_cell.angle_alpha   90.00
_cell.angle_beta   90.00
_cell.angle_gamma   90.00
#
_symmetry.space_group_name_H-M   'P 1'
#
loop_
_entity.id
_entity.type
_entity.pdbx_description
1 polymer ?
#
loop_
_entity_poly.entity_id
_entity_poly.type
_entity_poly.pdbx_seq_one_letter_code
_entity_poly.pdbx_strand_id
1 'polypeptide(L)'
;MKRLVILSATVIFAASSLAAAPVSFAQLRTSKNMGNHINSYFDEEEGEDQQKKYTEKDTSWFDYLDPQDTYEISTEGELIGLASLVNENQTDRWKPTRIENFEGVTFILKNDIELTSEWTPIGTGSASYFAGTFDGNGHTISGLDVDIDAGPAGLFGYLVGEVKDLTVEGKISSGDGNCGGVAGLLNSAGQIIGCTSNVEISAKDKTGGIAGYSDGGTIELCVNLGKVSGTYKVGGIVGENWGGTVNQCGNRGEINSSKRGVATYGTGGVAGRSVSAEAKVTQSFNQGKISSDTEATGGVVGYTNASGATIKDCYNTGEITIKNKNNAKKISKSYAGGIVGIVGATRVNVKNCYNSASALNADVSGGVVGYYINESYNSEELKYLNNNYYSNGKFKAGIGMIHNENDRNISKAAIGISDRSFNSLVSSLTTAYKDDLGIYGNNGYPVLEWQEPISDDEKVYMDSISKDIQKALDKYLMKNAETSHYGQTIINFFSPANYTNDAMILYNENKEDSKDKNKNTKEEH
;
A
#
# COMPACT_ATOMS: atom_id res chain seq x y z
N MET A 1 -19.21 -61.04 -3.26
CA MET A 1 -18.88 -60.04 -4.30
C MET A 1 -20.03 -59.05 -4.47
N LYS A 2 -20.28 -58.25 -3.42
CA LYS A 2 -21.37 -57.28 -3.32
C LYS A 2 -20.89 -56.10 -2.48
N ARG A 3 -21.20 -54.88 -2.98
CA ARG A 3 -21.56 -53.64 -2.26
C ARG A 3 -20.59 -53.06 -1.22
N LEU A 4 -20.08 -51.83 -1.47
CA LEU A 4 -20.49 -50.60 -0.74
C LEU A 4 -19.81 -49.34 -1.34
N VAL A 5 -20.63 -48.35 -1.73
CA VAL A 5 -20.52 -46.89 -1.43
C VAL A 5 -19.23 -46.17 -1.88
N ILE A 6 -19.27 -45.39 -2.98
CA ILE A 6 -19.35 -43.90 -2.94
C ILE A 6 -18.42 -43.28 -1.89
N LEU A 7 -17.12 -43.12 -2.23
CA LEU A 7 -16.25 -41.97 -1.93
C LEU A 7 -14.83 -42.28 -2.47
N SER A 8 -14.15 -41.27 -3.02
CA SER A 8 -12.78 -41.26 -3.60
C SER A 8 -12.65 -41.92 -5.00
N ALA A 9 -12.04 -41.33 -6.02
CA ALA A 9 -11.09 -40.24 -6.10
C ALA A 9 -11.30 -39.41 -7.39
N THR A 10 -11.71 -38.16 -7.21
CA THR A 10 -11.59 -37.08 -8.21
C THR A 10 -10.41 -36.22 -7.81
N VAL A 11 -9.18 -36.67 -8.05
CA VAL A 11 -7.97 -35.81 -7.94
C VAL A 11 -6.95 -36.26 -8.99
N ILE A 12 -7.29 -36.05 -10.26
CA ILE A 12 -6.32 -35.97 -11.36
C ILE A 12 -6.72 -34.76 -12.19
N PHE A 13 -6.44 -33.56 -11.67
CA PHE A 13 -6.29 -32.28 -12.39
C PHE A 13 -5.88 -31.20 -11.38
N ALA A 14 -4.61 -31.18 -10.97
CA ALA A 14 -3.94 -30.05 -10.31
C ALA A 14 -2.45 -30.36 -10.12
N ALA A 15 -1.69 -30.45 -11.21
CA ALA A 15 -0.24 -30.51 -11.15
C ALA A 15 0.37 -29.70 -12.31
N SER A 16 -0.06 -28.44 -12.43
CA SER A 16 0.63 -27.40 -13.21
C SER A 16 0.04 -26.02 -12.86
N SER A 17 0.13 -25.61 -11.59
CA SER A 17 0.00 -24.20 -11.18
C SER A 17 0.28 -24.06 -9.67
N LEU A 18 1.52 -24.26 -9.25
CA LEU A 18 2.03 -23.56 -8.07
C LEU A 18 2.97 -22.47 -8.58
N ALA A 19 2.36 -21.39 -9.06
CA ALA A 19 2.99 -20.09 -8.90
C ALA A 19 2.91 -19.77 -7.41
N ALA A 20 4.06 -19.44 -6.80
CA ALA A 20 4.12 -18.95 -5.44
C ALA A 20 3.15 -17.77 -5.29
N ALA A 21 2.05 -17.98 -4.57
CA ALA A 21 1.21 -16.91 -4.07
C ALA A 21 1.90 -16.32 -2.84
N PRO A 22 2.11 -14.99 -2.76
CA PRO A 22 2.52 -14.38 -1.51
C PRO A 22 1.36 -14.51 -0.53
N VAL A 23 1.62 -15.12 0.63
CA VAL A 23 0.70 -15.10 1.77
C VAL A 23 0.53 -13.63 2.18
N SER A 24 -0.67 -13.05 2.01
CA SER A 24 -0.92 -11.69 2.47
C SER A 24 -1.07 -11.70 3.99
N PHE A 25 -0.38 -10.78 4.67
CA PHE A 25 -0.40 -10.64 6.13
C PHE A 25 -1.80 -10.33 6.71
N ALA A 26 -2.76 -9.94 5.88
CA ALA A 26 -4.13 -9.63 6.28
C ALA A 26 -4.99 -10.87 6.64
N GLN A 27 -4.58 -12.09 6.29
CA GLN A 27 -5.39 -13.30 6.53
C GLN A 27 -5.03 -14.11 7.79
N LEU A 28 -4.05 -13.69 8.61
CA LEU A 28 -3.55 -14.51 9.73
C LEU A 28 -3.81 -13.97 11.15
N ARG A 29 -4.36 -12.77 11.32
CA ARG A 29 -4.80 -12.26 12.66
C ARG A 29 -6.06 -12.94 13.21
N THR A 30 -6.78 -13.74 12.41
CA THR A 30 -7.90 -14.58 12.90
C THR A 30 -7.45 -15.82 13.68
N SER A 31 -6.15 -16.17 13.68
CA SER A 31 -5.64 -17.35 14.39
C SER A 31 -5.22 -17.10 15.85
N LYS A 32 -5.08 -15.84 16.29
CA LYS A 32 -4.84 -15.50 17.71
C LYS A 32 -6.11 -15.53 18.57
N ASN A 33 -7.30 -15.62 17.96
CA ASN A 33 -8.59 -15.74 18.66
C ASN A 33 -9.07 -17.19 18.85
N MET A 34 -8.27 -18.20 18.52
CA MET A 34 -8.61 -19.63 18.72
C MET A 34 -7.87 -20.27 19.91
N GLY A 35 -7.52 -19.47 20.93
CA GLY A 35 -6.97 -19.95 22.21
C GLY A 35 -7.95 -19.92 23.39
N ASN A 36 -9.10 -19.24 23.28
CA ASN A 36 -10.03 -19.02 24.40
C ASN A 36 -11.35 -19.81 24.28
N HIS A 37 -11.27 -21.09 23.92
CA HIS A 37 -12.42 -22.01 23.97
C HIS A 37 -12.21 -23.15 24.96
N ILE A 38 -11.77 -22.86 26.19
CA ILE A 38 -11.98 -23.77 27.33
C ILE A 38 -12.12 -22.94 28.62
N ASN A 39 -13.29 -22.33 28.82
CA ASN A 39 -13.91 -22.17 30.14
C ASN A 39 -15.35 -21.70 29.95
N SER A 40 -16.25 -22.65 29.71
CA SER A 40 -17.69 -22.44 29.79
C SER A 40 -18.21 -23.42 30.83
N TYR A 41 -18.31 -23.02 32.09
CA TYR A 41 -19.18 -23.57 33.14
C TYR A 41 -18.87 -22.80 34.44
N PHE A 42 -19.91 -22.21 35.06
CA PHE A 42 -19.90 -21.30 36.25
C PHE A 42 -19.45 -19.86 35.89
N ASP A 43 -20.21 -18.77 36.06
CA ASP A 43 -21.31 -18.44 36.96
C ASP A 43 -22.35 -17.52 36.29
N GLU A 44 -23.62 -17.67 36.69
CA GLU A 44 -24.67 -16.66 36.54
C GLU A 44 -24.45 -15.58 37.61
N GLU A 45 -23.92 -14.41 37.23
CA GLU A 45 -24.08 -13.18 38.02
C GLU A 45 -24.67 -12.08 37.13
N GLU A 46 -25.73 -11.46 37.65
CA GLU A 46 -26.48 -10.35 37.07
C GLU A 46 -25.54 -9.17 36.81
N GLY A 47 -25.26 -8.87 35.54
CA GLY A 47 -24.45 -7.73 35.14
C GLY A 47 -25.25 -6.43 35.17
N GLU A 48 -24.94 -5.56 36.12
CA GLU A 48 -25.34 -4.15 36.13
C GLU A 48 -25.00 -3.48 34.78
N ASP A 49 -25.94 -2.67 34.26
CA ASP A 49 -25.72 -1.78 33.12
C ASP A 49 -24.53 -0.84 33.42
N GLN A 50 -23.33 -1.19 32.95
CA GLN A 50 -22.22 -0.25 32.89
C GLN A 50 -22.53 0.76 31.78
N GLN A 51 -23.12 1.90 32.15
CA GLN A 51 -23.11 3.12 31.33
C GLN A 51 -21.67 3.33 30.84
N LYS A 52 -21.43 3.23 29.53
CA LYS A 52 -20.15 3.63 28.92
C LYS A 52 -19.85 5.07 29.35
N LYS A 53 -18.85 5.23 30.22
CA LYS A 53 -18.39 6.53 30.67
C LYS A 53 -17.51 7.12 29.56
N TYR A 54 -18.11 7.95 28.72
CA TYR A 54 -17.39 8.69 27.68
C TYR A 54 -16.41 9.68 28.32
N THR A 55 -15.23 9.83 27.72
CA THR A 55 -14.25 10.85 28.15
C THR A 55 -14.77 12.24 27.77
N GLU A 56 -14.82 13.14 28.76
CA GLU A 56 -15.23 14.53 28.54
C GLU A 56 -14.08 15.35 27.92
N LYS A 57 -14.45 16.37 27.12
CA LYS A 57 -13.47 17.30 26.55
C LYS A 57 -12.72 18.07 27.64
N ASP A 58 -11.43 18.22 27.48
CA ASP A 58 -10.58 19.06 28.33
C ASP A 58 -9.91 20.16 27.50
N THR A 59 -10.25 21.41 27.78
CA THR A 59 -9.61 22.60 27.20
C THR A 59 -8.92 23.46 28.26
N SER A 60 -8.74 22.94 29.48
CA SER A 60 -8.16 23.69 30.61
C SER A 60 -6.68 24.04 30.41
N TRP A 61 -6.01 23.33 29.51
CA TRP A 61 -4.64 23.58 29.06
C TRP A 61 -4.52 24.80 28.12
N PHE A 62 -5.64 25.33 27.60
CA PHE A 62 -5.65 26.43 26.64
C PHE A 62 -6.21 27.72 27.24
N ASP A 63 -5.36 28.76 27.31
CA ASP A 63 -5.78 30.13 27.65
C ASP A 63 -5.70 31.05 26.41
N TYR A 64 -6.84 31.61 26.02
CA TYR A 64 -6.95 32.51 24.86
C TYR A 64 -6.35 33.91 25.14
N LEU A 65 -6.14 34.27 26.41
CA LEU A 65 -5.49 35.52 26.80
C LEU A 65 -3.96 35.40 26.86
N ASP A 66 -3.45 34.18 26.96
CA ASP A 66 -2.02 33.87 27.00
C ASP A 66 -1.68 32.67 26.10
N PRO A 67 -1.88 32.81 24.77
CA PRO A 67 -1.64 31.72 23.84
C PRO A 67 -0.15 31.38 23.78
N GLN A 68 0.16 30.10 23.86
CA GLN A 68 1.50 29.56 23.72
C GLN A 68 1.74 29.11 22.28
N ASP A 69 3.01 29.07 21.86
CA ASP A 69 3.38 28.53 20.56
C ASP A 69 3.50 27.00 20.57
N THR A 70 3.47 26.37 21.74
CA THR A 70 3.54 24.91 21.89
C THR A 70 2.65 24.42 23.03
N TYR A 71 1.93 23.34 22.78
CA TYR A 71 1.08 22.64 23.74
C TYR A 71 1.41 21.15 23.75
N GLU A 72 1.37 20.53 24.93
CA GLU A 72 1.52 19.09 25.11
C GLU A 72 0.14 18.45 25.25
N ILE A 73 -0.06 17.31 24.58
CA ILE A 73 -1.30 16.52 24.66
C ILE A 73 -0.93 15.14 25.21
N SER A 74 -1.48 14.79 26.36
CA SER A 74 -1.14 13.57 27.11
C SER A 74 -2.33 12.63 27.32
N THR A 75 -3.55 13.10 27.07
CA THR A 75 -4.79 12.39 27.37
C THR A 75 -5.81 12.48 26.23
N GLU A 76 -6.76 11.54 26.20
CA GLU A 76 -7.91 11.57 25.29
C GLU A 76 -8.72 12.88 25.43
N GLY A 77 -8.97 13.33 26.66
CA GLY A 77 -9.75 14.55 26.93
C GLY A 77 -9.13 15.81 26.31
N GLU A 78 -7.81 15.97 26.42
CA GLU A 78 -7.08 17.10 25.82
C GLU A 78 -7.12 17.07 24.29
N LEU A 79 -7.00 15.88 23.69
CA LEU A 79 -7.10 15.68 22.25
C LEU A 79 -8.51 15.98 21.73
N ILE A 80 -9.56 15.53 22.44
CA ILE A 80 -10.95 15.92 22.17
C ILE A 80 -11.12 17.44 22.32
N GLY A 81 -10.46 18.04 23.32
CA GLY A 81 -10.42 19.48 23.53
C GLY A 81 -9.87 20.24 22.32
N LEU A 82 -8.75 19.78 21.74
CA LEU A 82 -8.19 20.34 20.51
C LEU A 82 -9.19 20.26 19.35
N ALA A 83 -9.81 19.10 19.16
CA ALA A 83 -10.84 18.94 18.12
C ALA A 83 -12.01 19.90 18.32
N SER A 84 -12.47 20.09 19.56
CA SER A 84 -13.51 21.07 19.91
C SER A 84 -13.07 22.50 19.55
N LEU A 85 -11.87 22.91 19.93
CA LEU A 85 -11.37 24.27 19.70
C LEU A 85 -11.25 24.61 18.21
N VAL A 86 -10.80 23.66 17.38
CA VAL A 86 -10.71 23.83 15.91
C VAL A 86 -12.10 23.89 15.25
N ASN A 87 -13.05 23.10 15.76
CA ASN A 87 -14.37 22.96 15.16
C ASN A 87 -15.40 23.99 15.65
N GLU A 88 -15.14 24.65 16.78
CA GLU A 88 -15.99 25.70 17.31
C GLU A 88 -16.01 26.91 16.36
N ASN A 89 -17.21 27.27 15.90
CA ASN A 89 -17.42 28.42 15.00
C ASN A 89 -17.18 29.72 15.79
N GLN A 90 -16.01 30.34 15.65
CA GLN A 90 -15.54 31.48 16.46
C GLN A 90 -16.19 32.82 16.06
N THR A 91 -17.51 32.88 15.86
CA THR A 91 -18.22 34.14 15.54
C THR A 91 -18.26 35.15 16.70
N ASP A 92 -17.71 34.80 17.86
CA ASP A 92 -17.60 35.66 19.02
C ASP A 92 -16.48 36.69 18.83
N ARG A 93 -16.87 37.87 18.32
CA ARG A 93 -16.09 39.08 18.04
C ARG A 93 -15.10 39.56 19.12
N TRP A 94 -15.08 38.95 20.30
CA TRP A 94 -14.29 39.35 21.46
C TRP A 94 -13.06 38.47 21.70
N LYS A 95 -12.90 37.36 20.95
CA LYS A 95 -11.69 36.53 21.03
C LYS A 95 -10.59 37.20 20.19
N PRO A 96 -9.42 37.54 20.78
CA PRO A 96 -8.36 38.25 20.07
C PRO A 96 -7.86 37.44 18.87
N THR A 97 -7.37 38.16 17.85
CA THR A 97 -7.05 37.80 16.45
C THR A 97 -6.02 36.68 16.20
N ARG A 98 -5.71 35.86 17.19
CA ARG A 98 -5.02 34.58 17.08
C ARG A 98 -5.82 33.68 18.04
N ILE A 99 -6.63 32.72 17.61
CA ILE A 99 -6.30 31.60 16.73
C ILE A 99 -7.60 31.06 16.09
N GLU A 100 -7.78 31.17 14.77
CA GLU A 100 -8.93 30.58 14.04
C GLU A 100 -8.69 29.11 13.64
N ASN A 101 -7.43 28.72 13.50
CA ASN A 101 -7.01 27.48 12.83
C ASN A 101 -5.69 26.87 13.39
N PHE A 102 -5.10 27.47 14.43
CA PHE A 102 -3.80 27.13 15.03
C PHE A 102 -2.56 27.34 14.15
N GLU A 103 -2.61 28.21 13.15
CA GLU A 103 -1.43 28.54 12.35
C GLU A 103 -0.23 28.99 13.21
N GLY A 104 0.91 28.31 13.02
CA GLY A 104 2.15 28.54 13.75
C GLY A 104 2.19 28.01 15.18
N VAL A 105 1.19 27.24 15.62
CA VAL A 105 1.15 26.58 16.93
C VAL A 105 1.47 25.09 16.78
N THR A 106 2.28 24.55 17.69
CA THR A 106 2.66 23.13 17.71
C THR A 106 1.97 22.37 18.84
N PHE A 107 1.41 21.20 18.53
CA PHE A 107 0.86 20.24 19.47
C PHE A 107 1.74 19.00 19.47
N ILE A 108 2.20 18.55 20.64
CA ILE A 108 3.11 17.40 20.76
C ILE A 108 2.45 16.32 21.63
N LEU A 109 2.32 15.11 21.10
CA LEU A 109 1.89 13.97 21.91
C LEU A 109 2.99 13.56 22.92
N LYS A 110 2.57 13.29 24.15
CA LYS A 110 3.46 12.80 25.23
C LYS A 110 3.30 11.32 25.53
N ASN A 111 2.18 10.74 25.12
CA ASN A 111 1.82 9.34 25.34
C ASN A 111 1.04 8.84 24.12
N ASP A 112 0.94 7.52 24.02
CA ASP A 112 -0.09 6.90 23.21
C ASP A 112 -1.47 7.23 23.80
N ILE A 113 -2.46 7.47 22.92
CA ILE A 113 -3.82 7.84 23.30
C ILE A 113 -4.79 6.82 22.71
N GLU A 114 -5.61 6.20 23.56
CA GLU A 114 -6.73 5.37 23.14
C GLU A 114 -8.02 6.20 23.13
N LEU A 115 -8.66 6.31 21.96
CA LEU A 115 -9.98 6.90 21.81
C LEU A 115 -11.04 5.87 22.18
N THR A 116 -11.95 6.24 23.07
CA THR A 116 -12.99 5.37 23.63
C THR A 116 -14.40 5.70 23.12
N SER A 117 -14.50 6.77 22.32
CA SER A 117 -15.75 7.39 21.85
C SER A 117 -15.73 7.61 20.33
N GLU A 118 -16.90 7.84 19.73
CA GLU A 118 -16.97 8.29 18.34
C GLU A 118 -16.19 9.59 18.15
N TRP A 119 -15.36 9.63 17.12
CA TRP A 119 -14.43 10.71 16.86
C TRP A 119 -15.03 11.75 15.92
N THR A 120 -15.00 13.01 16.35
CA THR A 120 -15.23 14.15 15.45
C THR A 120 -13.89 14.62 14.88
N PRO A 121 -13.67 14.58 13.56
CA PRO A 121 -12.40 14.98 12.96
C PRO A 121 -11.94 16.37 13.39
N ILE A 122 -10.64 16.54 13.61
CA ILE A 122 -10.04 17.87 13.83
C ILE A 122 -10.12 18.63 12.50
N GLY A 123 -10.89 19.70 12.52
CA GLY A 123 -11.18 20.51 11.35
C GLY A 123 -12.19 19.84 10.40
N THR A 124 -13.46 20.19 10.53
CA THR A 124 -14.58 19.55 9.81
C THR A 124 -14.84 20.13 8.41
N GLY A 125 -14.18 21.22 8.01
CA GLY A 125 -14.38 21.80 6.68
C GLY A 125 -13.57 23.07 6.43
N SER A 126 -13.83 23.75 5.31
CA SER A 126 -13.08 24.96 4.92
C SER A 126 -13.30 26.17 5.83
N ALA A 127 -14.31 26.14 6.70
CA ALA A 127 -14.55 27.17 7.72
C ALA A 127 -13.93 26.82 9.09
N SER A 128 -13.47 25.59 9.25
CA SER A 128 -12.95 25.00 10.48
C SER A 128 -11.84 24.03 10.08
N TYR A 129 -10.68 24.56 9.71
CA TYR A 129 -9.52 23.76 9.28
C TYR A 129 -8.40 23.85 10.29
N PHE A 130 -7.54 22.84 10.33
CA PHE A 130 -6.33 22.85 11.15
C PHE A 130 -5.13 23.28 10.34
N ALA A 131 -4.46 24.33 10.78
CA ALA A 131 -3.27 24.96 10.19
C ALA A 131 -2.03 24.91 11.12
N GLY A 132 -2.16 24.29 12.30
CA GLY A 132 -1.04 24.07 13.22
C GLY A 132 -0.15 22.91 12.81
N THR A 133 0.84 22.63 13.65
CA THR A 133 1.66 21.41 13.58
C THR A 133 1.18 20.43 14.64
N PHE A 134 0.84 19.22 14.24
CA PHE A 134 0.55 18.11 15.15
C PHE A 134 1.68 17.09 15.05
N ASP A 135 2.55 17.10 16.05
CA ASP A 135 3.68 16.19 16.19
C ASP A 135 3.27 14.99 17.05
N GLY A 136 3.12 13.84 16.40
CA GLY A 136 2.86 12.58 17.08
C GLY A 136 4.03 12.11 17.93
N ASN A 137 5.25 12.64 17.72
CA ASN A 137 6.45 12.32 18.50
C ASN A 137 6.69 10.80 18.64
N GLY A 138 6.34 10.03 17.61
CA GLY A 138 6.42 8.57 17.57
C GLY A 138 5.30 7.81 18.28
N HIS A 139 4.30 8.51 18.82
CA HIS A 139 3.18 7.91 19.54
C HIS A 139 2.05 7.43 18.63
N THR A 140 1.17 6.63 19.21
CA THR A 140 -0.01 6.08 18.55
C THR A 140 -1.30 6.69 19.08
N ILE A 141 -2.20 7.08 18.18
CA ILE A 141 -3.62 7.29 18.48
C ILE A 141 -4.39 6.06 18.00
N SER A 142 -4.93 5.29 18.94
CA SER A 142 -5.72 4.08 18.67
C SER A 142 -7.20 4.31 18.95
N GLY A 143 -8.05 3.37 18.52
CA GLY A 143 -9.50 3.44 18.77
C GLY A 143 -10.25 4.46 17.92
N LEU A 144 -9.64 5.00 16.85
CA LEU A 144 -10.32 5.93 15.94
C LEU A 144 -11.60 5.30 15.40
N ASP A 145 -12.75 5.93 15.64
CA ASP A 145 -14.05 5.50 15.13
C ASP A 145 -14.78 6.70 14.54
N VAL A 146 -14.78 6.80 13.21
CA VAL A 146 -15.50 7.87 12.48
C VAL A 146 -16.58 7.22 11.63
N ASP A 147 -17.84 7.61 11.85
CA ASP A 147 -18.98 7.21 11.02
C ASP A 147 -19.77 8.45 10.60
N ILE A 148 -19.60 8.90 9.35
CA ILE A 148 -20.24 10.12 8.84
C ILE A 148 -20.89 9.90 7.48
N ASP A 149 -22.05 10.52 7.25
CA ASP A 149 -22.73 10.45 5.95
C ASP A 149 -21.99 11.24 4.86
N ALA A 150 -21.43 12.39 5.20
CA ALA A 150 -20.76 13.30 4.27
C ALA A 150 -19.73 14.19 4.99
N GLY A 151 -18.81 14.77 4.22
CA GLY A 151 -17.72 15.60 4.72
C GLY A 151 -16.37 14.87 4.73
N PRO A 152 -15.26 15.59 4.93
CA PRO A 152 -13.95 14.96 4.96
C PRO A 152 -13.76 14.16 6.25
N ALA A 153 -13.39 12.88 6.13
CA ALA A 153 -13.22 11.95 7.25
C ALA A 153 -11.75 11.56 7.47
N GLY A 154 -11.35 11.51 8.73
CA GLY A 154 -10.00 11.15 9.19
C GLY A 154 -9.82 11.52 10.66
N LEU A 155 -8.61 11.32 11.21
CA LEU A 155 -8.23 11.99 12.46
C LEU A 155 -8.39 13.52 12.30
N PHE A 156 -7.93 14.03 11.16
CA PHE A 156 -8.18 15.37 10.67
C PHE A 156 -9.18 15.32 9.50
N GLY A 157 -10.16 16.22 9.48
CA GLY A 157 -11.04 16.35 8.32
C GLY A 157 -10.36 17.20 7.24
N TYR A 158 -10.06 18.45 7.56
CA TYR A 158 -9.47 19.44 6.67
C TYR A 158 -8.13 19.95 7.24
N LEU A 159 -7.03 19.55 6.60
CA LEU A 159 -5.67 19.85 7.03
C LEU A 159 -5.01 20.86 6.07
N VAL A 160 -4.62 22.01 6.62
CA VAL A 160 -3.79 23.05 5.99
C VAL A 160 -2.38 23.08 6.59
N GLY A 161 -2.24 22.59 7.83
CA GLY A 161 -0.99 22.53 8.56
C GLY A 161 -0.22 21.22 8.37
N GLU A 162 0.56 20.84 9.38
CA GLU A 162 1.44 19.68 9.37
C GLU A 162 0.95 18.61 10.36
N VAL A 163 0.97 17.35 9.95
CA VAL A 163 0.88 16.19 10.86
C VAL A 163 2.12 15.34 10.63
N LYS A 164 2.85 15.02 11.69
CA LYS A 164 4.06 14.19 11.58
C LYS A 164 4.23 13.13 12.65
N ASP A 165 5.04 12.12 12.34
CA ASP A 165 5.56 11.12 13.28
C ASP A 165 4.46 10.47 14.14
N LEU A 166 3.34 10.13 13.50
CA LEU A 166 2.13 9.64 14.16
C LEU A 166 1.70 8.29 13.58
N THR A 167 1.32 7.37 14.47
CA THR A 167 0.56 6.17 14.08
C THR A 167 -0.92 6.34 14.42
N VAL A 168 -1.80 6.03 13.47
CA VAL A 168 -3.26 6.07 13.65
C VAL A 168 -3.86 4.68 13.44
N GLU A 169 -4.64 4.20 14.40
CA GLU A 169 -5.32 2.90 14.34
C GLU A 169 -6.82 3.02 14.60
N GLY A 170 -7.62 2.28 13.85
CA GLY A 170 -9.07 2.26 14.05
C GLY A 170 -9.86 1.90 12.80
N LYS A 171 -11.04 2.50 12.65
CA LYS A 171 -11.94 2.31 11.52
C LYS A 171 -12.63 3.62 11.12
N ILE A 172 -12.90 3.78 9.83
CA ILE A 172 -13.67 4.91 9.31
C ILE A 172 -14.71 4.40 8.30
N SER A 173 -15.95 4.87 8.45
CA SER A 173 -17.03 4.72 7.48
C SER A 173 -17.47 6.12 7.00
N SER A 174 -17.50 6.33 5.68
CA SER A 174 -17.94 7.60 5.08
C SER A 174 -18.89 7.40 3.90
N GLY A 175 -20.06 8.05 3.95
CA GLY A 175 -21.12 7.89 2.97
C GLY A 175 -20.85 8.54 1.60
N ASP A 176 -20.29 9.75 1.56
CA ASP A 176 -20.03 10.53 0.31
C ASP A 176 -18.80 11.46 0.41
N GLY A 177 -17.96 11.26 1.44
CA GLY A 177 -16.82 12.13 1.76
C GLY A 177 -15.49 11.73 1.12
N ASN A 178 -14.53 12.67 1.16
CA ASN A 178 -13.11 12.34 1.03
C ASN A 178 -12.67 11.69 2.35
N CYS A 179 -11.94 10.58 2.29
CA CYS A 179 -11.63 9.81 3.49
C CYS A 179 -10.17 9.35 3.47
N GLY A 180 -9.45 9.67 4.55
CA GLY A 180 -8.10 9.18 4.84
C GLY A 180 -7.95 8.84 6.30
N GLY A 181 -7.07 7.89 6.65
CA GLY A 181 -6.84 7.54 8.06
C GLY A 181 -6.29 8.71 8.87
N VAL A 182 -5.41 9.51 8.26
CA VAL A 182 -4.85 10.72 8.87
C VAL A 182 -5.67 11.95 8.50
N ALA A 183 -5.92 12.19 7.22
CA ALA A 183 -6.65 13.37 6.75
C ALA A 183 -7.72 13.06 5.69
N GLY A 184 -8.92 13.61 5.83
CA GLY A 184 -9.91 13.56 4.76
C GLY A 184 -9.49 14.37 3.53
N LEU A 185 -9.07 15.61 3.76
CA LEU A 185 -8.58 16.54 2.75
C LEU A 185 -7.29 17.22 3.22
N LEU A 186 -6.28 17.21 2.35
CA LEU A 186 -5.00 17.88 2.51
C LEU A 186 -4.92 19.05 1.52
N ASN A 187 -4.82 20.27 2.04
CA ASN A 187 -4.69 21.50 1.26
C ASN A 187 -3.26 21.65 0.68
N SER A 188 -3.05 22.61 -0.21
CA SER A 188 -1.75 22.86 -0.86
C SER A 188 -0.64 23.28 0.10
N ALA A 189 -0.98 23.91 1.23
CA ALA A 189 -0.02 24.18 2.31
C ALA A 189 0.17 22.97 3.26
N GLY A 190 -0.72 21.98 3.18
CA GLY A 190 -0.76 20.86 4.11
C GLY A 190 0.33 19.83 3.90
N GLN A 191 0.80 19.25 5.00
CA GLN A 191 1.86 18.25 5.02
C GLN A 191 1.50 17.07 5.94
N ILE A 192 1.74 15.85 5.47
CA ILE A 192 1.66 14.62 6.27
C ILE A 192 3.00 13.88 6.10
N ILE A 193 3.77 13.77 7.18
CA ILE A 193 5.16 13.31 7.12
C ILE A 193 5.39 12.18 8.13
N GLY A 194 6.02 11.07 7.73
CA GLY A 194 6.42 10.03 8.69
C GLY A 194 5.25 9.33 9.40
N CYS A 195 4.04 9.39 8.82
CA CYS A 195 2.84 8.85 9.45
C CYS A 195 2.51 7.43 9.00
N THR A 196 2.03 6.61 9.95
CA THR A 196 1.52 5.26 9.67
C THR A 196 0.02 5.19 9.91
N SER A 197 -0.74 4.69 8.93
CA SER A 197 -2.17 4.41 9.09
C SER A 197 -2.43 2.91 9.10
N ASN A 198 -3.00 2.42 10.20
CA ASN A 198 -3.55 1.09 10.36
C ASN A 198 -5.07 1.19 10.59
N VAL A 199 -5.74 1.96 9.73
CA VAL A 199 -7.18 2.21 9.80
C VAL A 199 -7.93 1.37 8.76
N GLU A 200 -8.99 0.66 9.15
CA GLU A 200 -9.91 0.04 8.20
C GLU A 200 -10.89 1.09 7.66
N ILE A 201 -10.78 1.41 6.37
CA ILE A 201 -11.54 2.49 5.74
C ILE A 201 -12.59 1.92 4.79
N SER A 202 -13.82 2.42 4.88
CA SER A 202 -14.91 2.18 3.93
C SER A 202 -15.54 3.50 3.50
N ALA A 203 -15.28 3.96 2.27
CA ALA A 203 -15.83 5.22 1.75
C ALA A 203 -16.25 5.15 0.26
N LYS A 204 -16.78 6.24 -0.28
CA LYS A 204 -17.26 6.28 -1.69
C LYS A 204 -16.41 7.11 -2.64
N ASP A 205 -16.13 8.38 -2.35
CA ASP A 205 -15.51 9.28 -3.35
C ASP A 205 -14.00 9.12 -3.52
N LYS A 206 -13.22 9.79 -2.67
CA LYS A 206 -11.77 9.76 -2.68
C LYS A 206 -11.32 9.09 -1.40
N THR A 207 -10.76 7.90 -1.52
CA THR A 207 -10.43 7.04 -0.39
C THR A 207 -8.95 6.69 -0.43
N GLY A 208 -8.21 7.13 0.57
CA GLY A 208 -6.80 6.80 0.77
C GLY A 208 -6.56 6.22 2.15
N GLY A 209 -5.49 5.45 2.35
CA GLY A 209 -5.10 5.00 3.69
C GLY A 209 -4.57 6.14 4.57
N ILE A 210 -3.90 7.12 3.97
CA ILE A 210 -3.33 8.30 4.65
C ILE A 210 -4.24 9.51 4.44
N ALA A 211 -4.47 9.89 3.16
CA ALA A 211 -5.27 11.05 2.81
C ALA A 211 -6.38 10.70 1.79
N GLY A 212 -7.59 11.23 1.96
CA GLY A 212 -8.63 11.08 0.94
C GLY A 212 -8.30 11.85 -0.33
N TYR A 213 -8.12 13.16 -0.18
CA TYR A 213 -7.81 14.10 -1.26
C TYR A 213 -6.58 14.92 -0.90
N SER A 214 -5.61 15.04 -1.81
CA SER A 214 -4.54 16.02 -1.72
C SER A 214 -4.69 17.05 -2.84
N ASP A 215 -4.90 18.31 -2.48
CA ASP A 215 -5.05 19.45 -3.39
C ASP A 215 -3.77 20.29 -3.37
N GLY A 216 -2.72 19.78 -4.00
CA GLY A 216 -1.40 20.40 -4.01
C GLY A 216 -0.53 20.11 -2.78
N GLY A 217 -1.04 19.36 -1.80
CA GLY A 217 -0.34 19.07 -0.54
C GLY A 217 0.79 18.05 -0.66
N THR A 218 1.52 17.85 0.43
CA THR A 218 2.66 16.92 0.51
C THR A 218 2.38 15.75 1.44
N ILE A 219 2.58 14.53 0.94
CA ILE A 219 2.53 13.29 1.71
C ILE A 219 3.88 12.61 1.54
N GLU A 220 4.65 12.48 2.62
CA GLU A 220 6.02 12.01 2.60
C GLU A 220 6.32 10.99 3.69
N LEU A 221 7.13 9.97 3.40
CA LEU A 221 7.54 8.96 4.40
C LEU A 221 6.37 8.25 5.10
N CYS A 222 5.24 8.10 4.40
CA CYS A 222 4.01 7.57 4.98
C CYS A 222 3.75 6.12 4.59
N VAL A 223 3.20 5.34 5.51
CA VAL A 223 2.88 3.93 5.29
C VAL A 223 1.43 3.61 5.62
N ASN A 224 0.73 2.95 4.70
CA ASN A 224 -0.58 2.38 4.99
C ASN A 224 -0.48 0.85 5.19
N LEU A 225 -0.94 0.41 6.35
CA LEU A 225 -1.12 -0.99 6.74
C LEU A 225 -2.59 -1.40 6.71
N GLY A 226 -3.49 -0.44 6.91
CA GLY A 226 -4.93 -0.65 7.01
C GLY A 226 -5.58 -1.01 5.69
N LYS A 227 -6.71 -1.73 5.75
CA LYS A 227 -7.50 -2.07 4.56
C LYS A 227 -8.26 -0.85 4.07
N VAL A 228 -8.17 -0.57 2.77
CA VAL A 228 -8.86 0.56 2.13
C VAL A 228 -9.93 0.06 1.17
N SER A 229 -11.20 0.32 1.49
CA SER A 229 -12.36 -0.02 0.66
C SER A 229 -13.03 1.25 0.16
N GLY A 230 -13.09 1.43 -1.16
CA GLY A 230 -13.63 2.63 -1.81
C GLY A 230 -14.55 2.34 -2.99
N THR A 231 -15.16 3.38 -3.57
CA THR A 231 -16.04 3.21 -4.74
C THR A 231 -15.43 3.80 -6.03
N TYR A 232 -14.96 5.05 -6.02
CA TYR A 232 -14.56 5.77 -7.25
C TYR A 232 -13.04 5.93 -7.42
N LYS A 233 -12.35 6.55 -6.45
CA LYS A 233 -10.92 6.84 -6.51
C LYS A 233 -10.28 6.30 -5.25
N VAL A 234 -9.58 5.17 -5.39
CA VAL A 234 -9.11 4.37 -4.24
C VAL A 234 -7.61 4.18 -4.32
N GLY A 235 -6.89 4.74 -3.35
CA GLY A 235 -5.44 4.57 -3.20
C GLY A 235 -5.08 3.93 -1.87
N GLY A 236 -3.97 3.21 -1.79
CA GLY A 236 -3.45 2.78 -0.50
C GLY A 236 -2.90 3.95 0.33
N ILE A 237 -2.36 4.99 -0.32
CA ILE A 237 -1.88 6.21 0.36
C ILE A 237 -2.86 7.35 0.18
N VAL A 238 -3.20 7.68 -1.07
CA VAL A 238 -4.08 8.81 -1.39
C VAL A 238 -5.16 8.44 -2.41
N GLY A 239 -6.41 8.80 -2.14
CA GLY A 239 -7.51 8.57 -3.09
C GLY A 239 -7.28 9.32 -4.41
N GLU A 240 -7.08 10.64 -4.31
CA GLU A 240 -6.73 11.50 -5.43
C GLU A 240 -5.65 12.52 -5.04
N ASN A 241 -4.56 12.54 -5.80
CA ASN A 241 -3.52 13.56 -5.74
C ASN A 241 -3.69 14.55 -6.90
N TRP A 242 -4.15 15.76 -6.62
CA TRP A 242 -4.31 16.85 -7.57
C TRP A 242 -3.19 17.86 -7.41
N GLY A 243 -2.15 17.78 -8.25
CA GLY A 243 -1.02 18.72 -8.24
C GLY A 243 -0.09 18.64 -7.02
N GLY A 244 -0.28 17.69 -6.10
CA GLY A 244 0.53 17.51 -4.91
C GLY A 244 1.68 16.51 -5.07
N THR A 245 2.43 16.32 -3.98
CA THR A 245 3.56 15.40 -3.90
C THR A 245 3.22 14.20 -3.03
N VAL A 246 3.39 12.99 -3.57
CA VAL A 246 3.41 11.74 -2.82
C VAL A 246 4.81 11.15 -2.99
N ASN A 247 5.64 11.26 -1.98
CA ASN A 247 7.05 10.88 -2.05
C ASN A 247 7.39 9.88 -0.95
N GLN A 248 8.14 8.83 -1.27
CA GLN A 248 8.62 7.91 -0.24
C GLN A 248 7.49 7.28 0.58
N CYS A 249 6.41 6.83 -0.10
CA CYS A 249 5.25 6.25 0.57
C CYS A 249 5.07 4.76 0.22
N GLY A 250 4.52 3.99 1.15
CA GLY A 250 4.38 2.54 1.03
C GLY A 250 2.99 2.03 1.40
N ASN A 251 2.37 1.24 0.51
CA ASN A 251 1.14 0.52 0.86
C ASN A 251 1.39 -0.98 1.05
N ARG A 252 1.03 -1.49 2.23
CA ARG A 252 0.94 -2.93 2.55
C ARG A 252 -0.50 -3.38 2.79
N GLY A 253 -1.41 -2.45 3.06
CA GLY A 253 -2.83 -2.73 3.26
C GLY A 253 -3.54 -3.24 1.99
N GLU A 254 -4.57 -4.07 2.19
CA GLU A 254 -5.41 -4.54 1.09
C GLU A 254 -6.30 -3.40 0.55
N ILE A 255 -6.42 -3.31 -0.77
CA ILE A 255 -7.23 -2.30 -1.45
C ILE A 255 -8.39 -2.97 -2.17
N ASN A 256 -9.60 -2.45 -1.94
CA ASN A 256 -10.83 -2.90 -2.55
C ASN A 256 -11.58 -1.73 -3.21
N SER A 257 -11.96 -1.87 -4.49
CA SER A 257 -12.89 -0.94 -5.14
C SER A 257 -14.11 -1.66 -5.69
N SER A 258 -15.29 -1.04 -5.65
CA SER A 258 -16.58 -1.73 -5.85
C SER A 258 -17.38 -1.27 -7.06
N LYS A 259 -16.95 -0.23 -7.79
CA LYS A 259 -17.71 0.30 -8.93
C LYS A 259 -16.87 0.46 -10.19
N ARG A 260 -17.48 0.03 -11.29
CA ARG A 260 -17.03 0.30 -12.66
C ARG A 260 -17.88 1.41 -13.26
N GLY A 261 -17.29 2.32 -14.04
CA GLY A 261 -18.08 3.04 -15.04
C GLY A 261 -17.94 4.55 -15.17
N VAL A 262 -16.74 5.12 -15.10
CA VAL A 262 -16.34 6.35 -15.84
C VAL A 262 -14.82 6.25 -16.06
N ALA A 263 -14.31 6.71 -17.21
CA ALA A 263 -12.89 6.64 -17.59
C ALA A 263 -11.89 7.35 -16.64
N THR A 264 -12.39 8.02 -15.60
CA THR A 264 -11.61 8.76 -14.61
C THR A 264 -11.58 8.09 -13.22
N TYR A 265 -12.27 6.96 -13.05
CA TYR A 265 -12.21 6.16 -11.82
C TYR A 265 -10.94 5.33 -11.81
N GLY A 266 -10.25 5.33 -10.68
CA GLY A 266 -8.91 4.78 -10.56
C GLY A 266 -8.72 4.03 -9.26
N THR A 267 -8.08 2.86 -9.33
CA THR A 267 -7.61 2.12 -8.17
C THR A 267 -6.10 1.94 -8.28
N GLY A 268 -5.36 2.39 -7.27
CA GLY A 268 -3.91 2.30 -7.26
C GLY A 268 -3.37 1.86 -5.90
N GLY A 269 -2.26 1.14 -5.88
CA GLY A 269 -1.60 0.77 -4.63
C GLY A 269 -1.16 1.97 -3.81
N VAL A 270 -0.74 3.06 -4.47
CA VAL A 270 -0.33 4.31 -3.82
C VAL A 270 -1.39 5.38 -4.04
N ALA A 271 -1.71 5.70 -5.29
CA ALA A 271 -2.70 6.72 -5.63
C ALA A 271 -3.83 6.16 -6.50
N GLY A 272 -5.08 6.36 -6.10
CA GLY A 272 -6.21 6.03 -6.97
C GLY A 272 -6.15 6.84 -8.26
N ARG A 273 -5.93 8.14 -8.13
CA ARG A 273 -5.71 9.07 -9.23
C ARG A 273 -4.59 10.06 -8.91
N SER A 274 -3.77 10.39 -9.91
CA SER A 274 -2.75 11.45 -9.81
C SER A 274 -2.78 12.33 -11.06
N VAL A 275 -3.20 13.58 -10.89
CA VAL A 275 -3.56 14.50 -11.99
C VAL A 275 -3.07 15.92 -11.72
N SER A 276 -2.95 16.72 -12.76
CA SER A 276 -2.19 17.98 -12.85
C SER A 276 -0.72 17.80 -13.25
N ALA A 277 -0.16 18.83 -13.88
CA ALA A 277 1.21 18.82 -14.40
C ALA A 277 2.26 18.74 -13.28
N GLU A 278 1.92 19.21 -12.09
CA GLU A 278 2.77 19.26 -10.91
C GLU A 278 2.70 17.98 -10.07
N ALA A 279 1.74 17.10 -10.35
CA ALA A 279 1.49 15.92 -9.54
C ALA A 279 2.64 14.91 -9.63
N LYS A 280 3.11 14.48 -8.45
CA LYS A 280 4.24 13.55 -8.30
C LYS A 280 3.83 12.35 -7.45
N VAL A 281 4.19 11.16 -7.93
CA VAL A 281 4.24 9.92 -7.16
C VAL A 281 5.63 9.35 -7.35
N THR A 282 6.49 9.51 -6.35
CA THR A 282 7.92 9.17 -6.45
C THR A 282 8.40 8.30 -5.32
N GLN A 283 9.39 7.45 -5.59
CA GLN A 283 10.03 6.62 -4.58
C GLN A 283 9.02 5.83 -3.74
N SER A 284 7.94 5.34 -4.36
CA SER A 284 6.79 4.79 -3.63
C SER A 284 6.47 3.37 -4.07
N PHE A 285 5.86 2.58 -3.18
CA PHE A 285 5.63 1.17 -3.45
C PHE A 285 4.26 0.66 -3.04
N ASN A 286 3.88 -0.45 -3.67
CA ASN A 286 2.75 -1.27 -3.27
C ASN A 286 3.13 -2.75 -3.11
N GLN A 287 2.86 -3.27 -1.92
CA GLN A 287 2.91 -4.69 -1.56
C GLN A 287 1.50 -5.23 -1.26
N GLY A 288 0.54 -4.34 -0.98
CA GLY A 288 -0.85 -4.68 -0.72
C GLY A 288 -1.56 -5.27 -1.94
N LYS A 289 -2.41 -6.27 -1.70
CA LYS A 289 -3.26 -6.84 -2.75
C LYS A 289 -4.31 -5.82 -3.19
N ILE A 290 -4.55 -5.73 -4.50
CA ILE A 290 -5.56 -4.86 -5.09
C ILE A 290 -6.67 -5.72 -5.71
N SER A 291 -7.90 -5.55 -5.23
CA SER A 291 -9.11 -6.18 -5.77
C SER A 291 -10.06 -5.10 -6.29
N SER A 292 -10.06 -4.89 -7.61
CA SER A 292 -10.66 -3.70 -8.23
C SER A 292 -11.84 -4.02 -9.15
N ASP A 293 -12.90 -3.22 -9.09
CA ASP A 293 -13.97 -3.20 -10.09
C ASP A 293 -13.82 -2.04 -11.11
N THR A 294 -12.88 -1.11 -10.90
CA THR A 294 -12.74 0.12 -11.70
C THR A 294 -12.20 -0.12 -13.12
N GLU A 295 -12.26 0.92 -13.95
CA GLU A 295 -11.74 0.91 -15.31
C GLU A 295 -10.21 0.98 -15.35
N ALA A 296 -9.61 1.86 -14.54
CA ALA A 296 -8.16 2.04 -14.46
C ALA A 296 -7.62 1.45 -13.16
N THR A 297 -6.81 0.39 -13.24
CA THR A 297 -6.18 -0.21 -12.07
C THR A 297 -4.67 -0.29 -12.25
N GLY A 298 -3.92 0.34 -11.37
CA GLY A 298 -2.46 0.30 -11.38
C GLY A 298 -1.91 -0.31 -10.09
N GLY A 299 -0.78 -0.99 -10.16
CA GLY A 299 -0.08 -1.42 -8.95
C GLY A 299 0.37 -0.22 -8.10
N VAL A 300 0.66 0.93 -8.72
CA VAL A 300 1.05 2.16 -8.01
C VAL A 300 -0.01 3.26 -8.22
N VAL A 301 -0.33 3.60 -9.47
CA VAL A 301 -1.29 4.67 -9.80
C VAL A 301 -2.42 4.14 -10.67
N GLY A 302 -3.67 4.32 -10.26
CA GLY A 302 -4.81 3.90 -11.07
C GLY A 302 -4.92 4.67 -12.39
N TYR A 303 -5.04 6.00 -12.30
CA TYR A 303 -5.25 6.88 -13.45
C TYR A 303 -4.38 8.14 -13.36
N THR A 304 -3.81 8.55 -14.50
CA THR A 304 -3.15 9.85 -14.68
C THR A 304 -3.31 10.33 -16.12
N ASN A 305 -3.46 11.64 -16.35
CA ASN A 305 -3.72 12.19 -17.68
C ASN A 305 -3.18 13.61 -17.91
N ALA A 306 -2.28 14.11 -17.07
CA ALA A 306 -1.78 15.47 -17.19
C ALA A 306 -0.34 15.50 -17.71
N SER A 307 -0.10 16.25 -18.79
CA SER A 307 1.25 16.52 -19.29
C SER A 307 2.10 17.18 -18.20
N GLY A 308 3.19 16.54 -17.78
CA GLY A 308 4.06 16.99 -16.68
C GLY A 308 4.01 16.08 -15.45
N ALA A 309 2.89 15.36 -15.24
CA ALA A 309 2.74 14.44 -14.12
C ALA A 309 3.86 13.40 -14.10
N THR A 310 4.29 13.01 -12.90
CA THR A 310 5.48 12.19 -12.70
C THR A 310 5.19 10.99 -11.81
N ILE A 311 5.47 9.79 -12.32
CA ILE A 311 5.51 8.52 -11.62
C ILE A 311 6.92 7.98 -11.78
N LYS A 312 7.74 8.02 -10.73
CA LYS A 312 9.18 7.76 -10.87
C LYS A 312 9.76 7.00 -9.69
N ASP A 313 10.63 6.04 -9.99
CA ASP A 313 11.31 5.25 -8.96
C ASP A 313 10.26 4.53 -8.07
N CYS A 314 9.25 3.90 -8.67
CA CYS A 314 8.18 3.21 -7.94
C CYS A 314 8.15 1.72 -8.23
N TYR A 315 7.62 0.90 -7.31
CA TYR A 315 7.48 -0.52 -7.57
C TYR A 315 6.17 -1.13 -7.08
N ASN A 316 5.80 -2.25 -7.71
CA ASN A 316 4.66 -3.06 -7.31
C ASN A 316 5.05 -4.54 -7.18
N THR A 317 4.76 -5.11 -6.02
CA THR A 317 4.81 -6.55 -5.76
C THR A 317 3.47 -7.09 -5.22
N GLY A 318 2.49 -6.22 -5.01
CA GLY A 318 1.11 -6.59 -4.68
C GLY A 318 0.31 -7.06 -5.90
N GLU A 319 -0.35 -8.21 -5.78
CA GLU A 319 -1.18 -8.79 -6.86
C GLU A 319 -2.39 -7.90 -7.17
N ILE A 320 -2.67 -7.72 -8.46
CA ILE A 320 -3.85 -7.02 -8.97
C ILE A 320 -4.88 -8.06 -9.44
N THR A 321 -6.11 -7.97 -8.95
CA THR A 321 -7.24 -8.79 -9.39
C THR A 321 -8.40 -7.89 -9.81
N ILE A 322 -8.84 -8.00 -11.06
CA ILE A 322 -10.04 -7.33 -11.54
C ILE A 322 -11.28 -8.20 -11.28
N LYS A 323 -12.28 -7.63 -10.60
CA LYS A 323 -13.53 -8.28 -10.25
C LYS A 323 -14.59 -8.10 -11.35
N ASN A 324 -15.62 -8.96 -11.30
CA ASN A 324 -16.90 -8.83 -12.04
C ASN A 324 -16.84 -8.58 -13.56
N LYS A 325 -16.03 -9.34 -14.30
CA LYS A 325 -15.91 -9.25 -15.78
C LYS A 325 -17.24 -9.33 -16.56
N ASN A 326 -18.22 -10.06 -16.04
CA ASN A 326 -19.47 -10.34 -16.75
C ASN A 326 -20.41 -9.13 -16.85
N ASN A 327 -20.40 -8.23 -15.86
CA ASN A 327 -21.17 -6.98 -15.89
C ASN A 327 -20.44 -5.86 -16.66
N ALA A 328 -19.11 -5.93 -16.71
CA ALA A 328 -18.24 -4.93 -17.32
C ALA A 328 -18.37 -4.79 -18.85
N LYS A 329 -18.68 -5.88 -19.56
CA LYS A 329 -18.83 -5.89 -21.03
C LYS A 329 -19.88 -4.90 -21.56
N LYS A 330 -20.74 -4.34 -20.71
CA LYS A 330 -21.77 -3.37 -21.07
C LYS A 330 -21.37 -1.89 -20.91
N ILE A 331 -20.24 -1.56 -20.27
CA ILE A 331 -19.94 -0.17 -19.84
C ILE A 331 -18.53 0.34 -20.21
N SER A 332 -17.45 -0.37 -19.90
CA SER A 332 -16.08 -0.05 -20.34
C SER A 332 -15.11 -1.22 -20.10
N LYS A 333 -14.04 -1.31 -20.89
CA LYS A 333 -12.96 -2.30 -20.69
C LYS A 333 -12.23 -2.00 -19.38
N SER A 334 -11.71 -3.04 -18.73
CA SER A 334 -10.73 -2.88 -17.64
C SER A 334 -9.30 -2.83 -18.16
N TYR A 335 -8.54 -1.84 -17.71
CA TYR A 335 -7.13 -1.64 -18.01
C TYR A 335 -6.32 -1.79 -16.73
N ALA A 336 -5.52 -2.86 -16.66
CA ALA A 336 -4.66 -3.13 -15.52
C ALA A 336 -3.19 -2.96 -15.90
N GLY A 337 -2.48 -2.07 -15.21
CA GLY A 337 -1.03 -1.92 -15.34
C GLY A 337 -0.30 -2.30 -14.08
N GLY A 338 0.85 -2.97 -14.20
CA GLY A 338 1.68 -3.28 -13.05
C GLY A 338 2.13 -2.04 -12.27
N ILE A 339 2.30 -0.90 -12.93
CA ILE A 339 2.60 0.40 -12.29
C ILE A 339 1.42 1.36 -12.45
N VAL A 340 0.99 1.62 -13.69
CA VAL A 340 -0.07 2.59 -14.00
C VAL A 340 -1.20 1.94 -14.79
N GLY A 341 -2.46 2.09 -14.33
CA GLY A 341 -3.62 1.58 -15.06
C GLY A 341 -3.80 2.24 -16.42
N ILE A 342 -4.06 3.56 -16.40
CA ILE A 342 -4.21 4.39 -17.62
C ILE A 342 -3.28 5.59 -17.55
N VAL A 343 -2.57 5.84 -18.65
CA VAL A 343 -1.81 7.07 -18.91
C VAL A 343 -2.50 7.81 -20.04
N GLY A 344 -3.07 8.98 -19.75
CA GLY A 344 -3.93 9.75 -20.65
C GLY A 344 -3.24 10.81 -21.50
N ALA A 345 -1.94 11.09 -21.30
CA ALA A 345 -1.25 12.20 -21.97
C ALA A 345 0.21 11.87 -22.31
N THR A 346 0.71 12.47 -23.39
CA THR A 346 2.01 12.16 -24.02
C THR A 346 3.26 12.58 -23.26
N ARG A 347 3.09 13.33 -22.17
CA ARG A 347 4.18 13.90 -21.36
C ARG A 347 4.05 13.52 -19.88
N VAL A 348 3.36 12.42 -19.59
CA VAL A 348 3.39 11.80 -18.27
C VAL A 348 4.70 11.02 -18.15
N ASN A 349 5.51 11.35 -17.15
CA ASN A 349 6.77 10.65 -16.89
C ASN A 349 6.46 9.37 -16.12
N VAL A 350 6.74 8.21 -16.70
CA VAL A 350 6.72 6.92 -15.98
C VAL A 350 8.11 6.29 -16.15
N LYS A 351 8.95 6.37 -15.11
CA LYS A 351 10.37 6.00 -15.23
C LYS A 351 10.93 5.27 -14.03
N ASN A 352 11.91 4.40 -14.29
CA ASN A 352 12.65 3.68 -13.26
C ASN A 352 11.75 2.82 -12.37
N CYS A 353 10.62 2.37 -12.90
CA CYS A 353 9.66 1.61 -12.12
C CYS A 353 9.77 0.11 -12.42
N TYR A 354 9.42 -0.74 -11.46
CA TYR A 354 9.34 -2.18 -11.73
C TYR A 354 8.11 -2.85 -11.13
N ASN A 355 7.57 -3.84 -11.84
CA ASN A 355 6.46 -4.66 -11.36
C ASN A 355 6.80 -6.15 -11.42
N SER A 356 6.78 -6.82 -10.28
CA SER A 356 6.92 -8.27 -10.21
C SER A 356 5.60 -9.00 -9.97
N ALA A 357 4.49 -8.29 -9.72
CA ALA A 357 3.18 -8.87 -9.42
C ALA A 357 2.35 -9.17 -10.67
N SER A 358 1.42 -10.11 -10.58
CA SER A 358 0.44 -10.43 -11.64
C SER A 358 -0.71 -9.42 -11.69
N ALA A 359 -1.32 -9.28 -12.88
CA ALA A 359 -2.64 -8.68 -13.05
C ALA A 359 -3.61 -9.71 -13.62
N LEU A 360 -4.60 -10.10 -12.81
CA LEU A 360 -5.56 -11.15 -13.13
C LEU A 360 -6.90 -10.57 -13.61
N ASN A 361 -7.54 -11.28 -14.54
CA ASN A 361 -8.91 -11.03 -15.03
C ASN A 361 -9.17 -9.71 -15.76
N ALA A 362 -8.17 -8.85 -15.97
CA ALA A 362 -8.32 -7.63 -16.75
C ALA A 362 -8.65 -7.93 -18.23
N ASP A 363 -9.39 -7.03 -18.89
CA ASP A 363 -9.62 -7.12 -20.33
C ASP A 363 -8.35 -6.78 -21.11
N VAL A 364 -7.59 -5.82 -20.60
CA VAL A 364 -6.28 -5.41 -21.09
C VAL A 364 -5.33 -5.35 -19.90
N SER A 365 -4.16 -5.97 -20.03
CA SER A 365 -3.12 -5.91 -19.02
C SER A 365 -1.76 -5.59 -19.63
N GLY A 366 -0.98 -4.75 -18.95
CA GLY A 366 0.41 -4.49 -19.27
C GLY A 366 1.29 -4.54 -18.03
N GLY A 367 2.51 -5.04 -18.19
CA GLY A 367 3.45 -5.22 -17.08
C GLY A 367 3.82 -3.92 -16.37
N VAL A 368 3.74 -2.78 -17.06
CA VAL A 368 4.00 -1.44 -16.53
C VAL A 368 2.75 -0.56 -16.69
N VAL A 369 2.25 -0.42 -17.92
CA VAL A 369 1.07 0.41 -18.21
C VAL A 369 -0.05 -0.44 -18.81
N GLY A 370 -1.26 -0.34 -18.27
CA GLY A 370 -2.43 -1.04 -18.81
C GLY A 370 -2.86 -0.47 -20.17
N TYR A 371 -3.14 0.83 -20.21
CA TYR A 371 -3.49 1.55 -21.44
C TYR A 371 -2.78 2.89 -21.52
N TYR A 372 -2.01 3.07 -22.60
CA TYR A 372 -1.35 4.32 -22.91
C TYR A 372 -2.13 5.05 -24.02
N ILE A 373 -2.63 6.24 -23.72
CA ILE A 373 -3.33 7.10 -24.66
C ILE A 373 -2.35 8.14 -25.17
N ASN A 374 -1.98 7.98 -26.44
CA ASN A 374 -1.14 8.93 -27.13
C ASN A 374 -2.01 10.02 -27.81
N GLU A 375 -1.98 11.24 -27.26
CA GLU A 375 -2.67 12.41 -27.82
C GLU A 375 -1.84 13.19 -28.86
N SER A 376 -0.60 12.80 -29.14
CA SER A 376 0.30 13.46 -30.10
C SER A 376 0.81 12.48 -31.17
N TYR A 377 1.32 13.00 -32.29
CA TYR A 377 1.83 12.19 -33.40
C TYR A 377 3.37 12.23 -33.50
N ASN A 378 4.09 12.55 -32.42
CA ASN A 378 5.52 12.88 -32.47
C ASN A 378 6.42 11.84 -31.79
N SER A 379 7.52 11.49 -32.43
CA SER A 379 8.40 10.36 -32.11
C SER A 379 9.34 10.51 -30.89
N GLU A 380 9.19 11.56 -30.06
CA GLU A 380 10.06 11.81 -28.89
C GLU A 380 9.57 11.15 -27.58
N GLU A 381 8.59 10.26 -27.63
CA GLU A 381 7.83 9.79 -26.46
C GLU A 381 8.60 8.87 -25.50
N LEU A 382 9.63 8.15 -25.99
CA LEU A 382 10.50 7.33 -25.14
C LEU A 382 11.19 8.12 -24.03
N LYS A 383 11.30 9.45 -24.15
CA LYS A 383 11.89 10.26 -23.07
C LYS A 383 11.01 10.34 -21.83
N TYR A 384 9.71 10.05 -21.93
CA TYR A 384 8.75 10.13 -20.83
C TYR A 384 8.43 8.76 -20.24
N LEU A 385 8.46 7.69 -21.05
CA LEU A 385 8.28 6.31 -20.61
C LEU A 385 9.58 5.53 -20.88
N ASN A 386 10.40 5.28 -19.87
CA ASN A 386 11.67 4.55 -20.03
C ASN A 386 12.18 3.95 -18.71
N ASN A 387 13.14 3.03 -18.84
CA ASN A 387 13.77 2.34 -17.73
C ASN A 387 12.77 1.64 -16.80
N ASN A 388 11.72 1.04 -17.38
CA ASN A 388 10.71 0.33 -16.61
C ASN A 388 10.83 -1.17 -16.84
N TYR A 389 10.56 -1.97 -15.81
CA TYR A 389 10.75 -3.41 -15.82
C TYR A 389 9.49 -4.15 -15.39
N TYR A 390 9.26 -5.33 -15.96
CA TYR A 390 8.12 -6.17 -15.56
C TYR A 390 8.43 -7.66 -15.66
N SER A 391 7.68 -8.49 -14.93
CA SER A 391 7.81 -9.95 -15.02
C SER A 391 7.29 -10.48 -16.36
N ASN A 392 8.19 -10.99 -17.21
CA ASN A 392 7.84 -11.56 -18.50
C ASN A 392 7.14 -12.92 -18.42
N GLY A 393 7.17 -13.58 -17.25
CA GLY A 393 6.37 -14.78 -16.98
C GLY A 393 4.90 -14.46 -16.71
N LYS A 394 4.59 -13.22 -16.32
CA LYS A 394 3.24 -12.79 -15.90
C LYS A 394 2.54 -11.90 -16.93
N PHE A 395 3.29 -11.21 -17.79
CA PHE A 395 2.72 -10.33 -18.82
C PHE A 395 3.31 -10.61 -20.20
N LYS A 396 2.46 -10.51 -21.21
CA LYS A 396 2.88 -10.63 -22.63
C LYS A 396 3.62 -9.39 -23.12
N ALA A 397 3.32 -8.21 -22.56
CA ALA A 397 3.90 -6.93 -22.95
C ALA A 397 3.96 -5.99 -21.74
N GLY A 398 4.90 -5.04 -21.77
CA GLY A 398 4.99 -4.00 -20.74
C GLY A 398 3.86 -2.97 -20.85
N ILE A 399 3.38 -2.69 -22.07
CA ILE A 399 2.24 -1.83 -22.34
C ILE A 399 1.11 -2.69 -22.91
N GLY A 400 -0.06 -2.67 -22.26
CA GLY A 400 -1.16 -3.56 -22.61
C GLY A 400 -1.89 -3.15 -23.89
N MET A 401 -2.20 -1.85 -24.01
CA MET A 401 -2.80 -1.26 -25.20
C MET A 401 -2.24 0.15 -25.42
N ILE A 402 -2.12 0.54 -26.69
CA ILE A 402 -1.66 1.86 -27.12
C ILE A 402 -2.74 2.46 -28.01
N HIS A 403 -3.29 3.61 -27.64
CA HIS A 403 -4.16 4.38 -28.54
C HIS A 403 -3.27 4.99 -29.62
N ASN A 404 -3.63 4.84 -30.90
CA ASN A 404 -2.84 5.24 -32.06
C ASN A 404 -1.55 4.40 -32.25
N GLU A 405 -1.72 3.12 -32.57
CA GLU A 405 -0.71 2.03 -32.71
C GLU A 405 0.48 2.29 -33.68
N ASN A 406 0.62 3.47 -34.28
CA ASN A 406 1.69 3.79 -35.22
C ASN A 406 3.06 3.98 -34.54
N ASP A 407 3.11 4.12 -33.21
CA ASP A 407 4.38 4.23 -32.49
C ASP A 407 4.92 2.85 -32.07
N ARG A 408 5.69 2.21 -32.97
CA ARG A 408 6.37 0.95 -32.68
C ARG A 408 7.42 1.07 -31.57
N ASN A 409 7.88 2.27 -31.23
CA ASN A 409 8.93 2.47 -30.24
C ASN A 409 8.37 2.42 -28.82
N ILE A 410 7.14 2.88 -28.58
CA ILE A 410 6.57 2.91 -27.23
C ILE A 410 6.32 1.51 -26.64
N SER A 411 6.11 0.51 -27.49
CA SER A 411 6.04 -0.89 -27.05
C SER A 411 7.36 -1.40 -26.43
N LYS A 412 8.49 -0.73 -26.72
CA LYS A 412 9.82 -1.02 -26.15
C LYS A 412 10.15 -0.21 -24.90
N ALA A 413 9.22 0.62 -24.44
CA ALA A 413 9.44 1.54 -23.32
C ALA A 413 9.50 0.84 -21.94
N ALA A 414 9.23 -0.47 -21.92
CA ALA A 414 9.31 -1.33 -20.75
C ALA A 414 9.97 -2.68 -21.12
N ILE A 415 10.83 -3.19 -20.25
CA ILE A 415 11.66 -4.38 -20.48
C ILE A 415 11.12 -5.54 -19.63
N GLY A 416 10.76 -6.63 -20.30
CA GLY A 416 10.34 -7.86 -19.62
C GLY A 416 11.55 -8.65 -19.13
N ILE A 417 11.63 -8.91 -17.82
CA ILE A 417 12.69 -9.69 -17.18
C ILE A 417 12.11 -10.94 -16.51
N SER A 418 12.95 -11.96 -16.34
CA SER A 418 12.54 -13.19 -15.64
C SER A 418 12.41 -12.94 -14.14
N ASP A 419 11.53 -13.68 -13.46
CA ASP A 419 11.33 -13.55 -12.00
C ASP A 419 12.65 -13.71 -11.22
N ARG A 420 13.55 -14.61 -11.67
CA ARG A 420 14.87 -14.82 -11.05
C ARG A 420 15.84 -13.66 -11.25
N SER A 421 15.61 -12.80 -12.23
CA SER A 421 16.50 -11.69 -12.58
C SER A 421 16.15 -10.40 -11.83
N PHE A 422 15.03 -10.35 -11.10
CA PHE A 422 14.66 -9.17 -10.33
C PHE A 422 15.66 -8.86 -9.21
N ASN A 423 16.26 -9.87 -8.56
CA ASN A 423 17.23 -9.64 -7.49
C ASN A 423 18.46 -8.84 -7.97
N SER A 424 18.84 -9.00 -9.24
CA SER A 424 19.95 -8.27 -9.87
C SER A 424 19.53 -6.93 -10.48
N LEU A 425 18.27 -6.51 -10.34
CA LEU A 425 17.75 -5.34 -11.04
C LEU A 425 18.29 -4.02 -10.47
N VAL A 426 18.83 -4.01 -9.24
CA VAL A 426 19.35 -2.79 -8.58
C VAL A 426 20.36 -2.04 -9.46
N SER A 427 21.23 -2.75 -10.18
CA SER A 427 22.28 -2.15 -11.01
C SER A 427 21.75 -1.44 -12.26
N SER A 428 20.49 -1.69 -12.62
CA SER A 428 19.80 -1.08 -13.77
C SER A 428 18.79 -0.02 -13.33
N LEU A 429 18.58 0.12 -12.02
CA LEU A 429 17.74 1.15 -11.41
C LEU A 429 18.60 2.35 -10.97
N THR A 430 17.94 3.35 -10.39
CA THR A 430 18.61 4.55 -9.89
C THR A 430 19.12 4.33 -8.46
N THR A 431 19.85 5.31 -7.94
CA THR A 431 20.26 5.37 -6.53
C THR A 431 19.08 5.49 -5.54
N ALA A 432 17.84 5.58 -6.02
CA ALA A 432 16.67 5.48 -5.16
C ALA A 432 16.41 4.04 -4.68
N TYR A 433 17.13 3.05 -5.22
CA TYR A 433 16.99 1.64 -4.89
C TYR A 433 18.24 1.06 -4.24
N LYS A 434 18.03 0.09 -3.36
CA LYS A 434 19.03 -0.79 -2.74
C LYS A 434 18.60 -2.25 -2.85
N ASP A 435 19.54 -3.15 -2.59
CA ASP A 435 19.25 -4.58 -2.53
C ASP A 435 18.33 -4.92 -1.34
N ASP A 436 17.37 -5.82 -1.54
CA ASP A 436 16.68 -6.46 -0.43
C ASP A 436 17.51 -7.64 0.08
N LEU A 437 18.16 -7.42 1.22
CA LEU A 437 18.96 -8.44 1.90
C LEU A 437 18.10 -9.48 2.67
N GLY A 438 16.81 -9.58 2.35
CA GLY A 438 15.84 -10.49 2.95
C GLY A 438 15.16 -9.94 4.20
N ILE A 439 15.36 -8.65 4.52
CA ILE A 439 14.85 -8.00 5.74
C ILE A 439 13.75 -6.97 5.45
N TYR A 440 13.43 -6.71 4.18
CA TYR A 440 12.41 -5.72 3.79
C TYR A 440 11.11 -6.35 3.30
N GLY A 441 11.04 -7.69 3.28
CA GLY A 441 9.84 -8.44 2.90
C GLY A 441 9.49 -8.33 1.41
N ASN A 442 10.49 -8.13 0.53
CA ASN A 442 10.29 -7.94 -0.90
C ASN A 442 10.85 -9.08 -1.75
N ASN A 443 11.02 -10.26 -1.16
CA ASN A 443 11.51 -11.48 -1.80
C ASN A 443 12.90 -11.37 -2.43
N GLY A 444 13.77 -10.50 -1.89
CA GLY A 444 15.09 -10.26 -2.45
C GLY A 444 15.09 -9.35 -3.68
N TYR A 445 13.93 -8.80 -4.08
CA TYR A 445 13.82 -7.82 -5.14
C TYR A 445 14.19 -6.42 -4.60
N PRO A 446 14.80 -5.54 -5.42
CA PRO A 446 15.26 -4.22 -4.97
C PRO A 446 14.19 -3.46 -4.20
N VAL A 447 14.57 -2.83 -3.11
CA VAL A 447 13.70 -1.95 -2.32
C VAL A 447 14.19 -0.52 -2.44
N LEU A 448 13.39 0.43 -1.99
CA LEU A 448 13.72 1.84 -2.02
C LEU A 448 14.66 2.19 -0.86
N GLU A 449 15.53 3.17 -1.09
CA GLU A 449 16.60 3.52 -0.14
C GLU A 449 16.07 3.91 1.23
N TRP A 450 14.96 4.66 1.26
CA TRP A 450 14.30 5.12 2.48
C TRP A 450 13.58 4.01 3.25
N GLN A 451 13.35 2.84 2.65
CA GLN A 451 12.60 1.79 3.34
C GLN A 451 13.38 1.24 4.52
N GLU A 452 12.67 1.14 5.65
CA GLU A 452 13.16 0.51 6.86
C GLU A 452 12.89 -1.01 6.84
N PRO A 453 13.73 -1.82 7.52
CA PRO A 453 13.50 -3.25 7.69
C PRO A 453 12.15 -3.54 8.36
N ILE A 454 11.60 -4.73 8.11
CA ILE A 454 10.46 -5.23 8.89
C ILE A 454 10.82 -5.32 10.37
N SER A 455 9.84 -5.12 11.26
CA SER A 455 10.10 -5.13 12.71
C SER A 455 10.59 -6.51 13.19
N ASP A 456 11.22 -6.56 14.35
CA ASP A 456 11.67 -7.83 14.94
C ASP A 456 10.51 -8.80 15.16
N ASP A 457 9.33 -8.29 15.53
CA ASP A 457 8.11 -9.10 15.67
C ASP A 457 7.65 -9.68 14.32
N GLU A 458 7.69 -8.88 13.26
CA GLU A 458 7.39 -9.34 11.89
C GLU A 458 8.41 -10.38 11.42
N LYS A 459 9.68 -10.18 11.76
CA LYS A 459 10.78 -11.10 11.43
C LYS A 459 10.63 -12.44 12.14
N VAL A 460 10.36 -12.43 13.45
CA VAL A 460 10.09 -13.65 14.25
C VAL A 460 8.91 -14.42 13.68
N TYR A 461 7.86 -13.70 13.27
CA TYR A 461 6.70 -14.32 12.64
C TYR A 461 7.03 -14.95 11.28
N MET A 462 7.76 -14.26 10.41
CA MET A 462 8.18 -14.80 9.10
C MET A 462 9.09 -16.03 9.26
N ASP A 463 9.98 -16.03 10.25
CA ASP A 463 10.79 -17.19 10.61
C ASP A 463 9.92 -18.36 11.09
N SER A 464 8.82 -18.08 11.80
CA SER A 464 7.87 -19.11 12.22
C SER A 464 7.12 -19.75 11.04
N ILE A 465 6.69 -18.94 10.06
CA ILE A 465 6.06 -19.43 8.82
C ILE A 465 7.03 -20.32 8.05
N SER A 466 8.27 -19.89 7.88
CA SER A 466 9.31 -20.66 7.18
C SER A 466 9.49 -22.04 7.83
N LYS A 467 9.54 -22.11 9.16
CA LYS A 467 9.63 -23.37 9.91
C LYS A 467 8.39 -24.25 9.73
N ASP A 468 7.19 -23.68 9.70
CA ASP A 468 5.96 -24.46 9.56
C ASP A 468 5.74 -24.95 8.11
N ILE A 469 6.14 -24.16 7.11
CA ILE A 469 6.23 -24.59 5.72
C ILE A 469 7.23 -25.73 5.60
N GLN A 470 8.41 -25.63 6.21
CA GLN A 470 9.42 -26.69 6.20
C GLN A 470 8.87 -27.97 6.84
N LYS A 471 8.22 -27.89 8.00
CA LYS A 471 7.56 -29.06 8.64
C LYS A 471 6.47 -29.66 7.76
N ALA A 472 5.66 -28.83 7.09
CA ALA A 472 4.61 -29.30 6.21
C ALA A 472 5.19 -30.02 4.97
N LEU A 473 6.28 -29.49 4.41
CA LEU A 473 7.03 -30.12 3.33
C LEU A 473 7.64 -31.45 3.79
N ASP A 474 8.31 -31.49 4.93
CA ASP A 474 8.91 -32.70 5.49
C ASP A 474 7.85 -33.78 5.74
N LYS A 475 6.69 -33.40 6.30
CA LYS A 475 5.55 -34.31 6.52
C LYS A 475 4.96 -34.83 5.21
N TYR A 476 4.87 -33.98 4.20
CA TYR A 476 4.44 -34.38 2.85
C TYR A 476 5.43 -35.37 2.23
N LEU A 477 6.74 -35.10 2.33
CA LEU A 477 7.78 -35.98 1.83
C LEU A 477 7.75 -37.33 2.56
N MET A 478 7.67 -37.35 3.90
CA MET A 478 7.58 -38.59 4.68
C MET A 478 6.35 -39.43 4.32
N LYS A 479 5.19 -38.81 4.10
CA LYS A 479 3.94 -39.52 3.77
C LYS A 479 3.96 -40.14 2.35
N ASN A 480 4.67 -39.50 1.41
CA ASN A 480 4.69 -39.91 0.00
C ASN A 480 5.97 -40.67 -0.40
N ALA A 481 6.96 -40.72 0.48
CA ALA A 481 8.19 -41.51 0.32
C ALA A 481 7.91 -43.01 0.25
N GLU A 482 6.97 -43.52 1.05
CA GLU A 482 6.74 -44.96 1.20
C GLU A 482 5.75 -45.57 0.19
N THR A 483 5.04 -44.76 -0.60
CA THR A 483 3.86 -45.23 -1.37
C THR A 483 3.88 -44.99 -2.87
N SER A 484 4.95 -44.42 -3.46
CA SER A 484 5.02 -44.21 -4.91
C SER A 484 6.36 -44.61 -5.52
N HIS A 485 6.32 -45.11 -6.77
CA HIS A 485 7.48 -45.51 -7.58
C HIS A 485 8.50 -44.37 -7.82
N TYR A 486 8.15 -43.12 -7.48
CA TYR A 486 8.97 -41.92 -7.62
C TYR A 486 9.32 -41.24 -6.28
N GLY A 487 8.90 -41.81 -5.13
CA GLY A 487 9.12 -41.21 -3.81
C GLY A 487 10.58 -40.93 -3.50
N GLN A 488 11.47 -41.85 -3.90
CA GLN A 488 12.92 -41.69 -3.74
C GLN A 488 13.51 -40.58 -4.63
N THR A 489 12.94 -40.37 -5.83
CA THR A 489 13.38 -39.32 -6.77
C THR A 489 13.00 -37.93 -6.26
N ILE A 490 11.81 -37.80 -5.65
CA ILE A 490 11.35 -36.55 -5.03
C ILE A 490 12.19 -36.25 -3.78
N ILE A 491 12.47 -37.25 -2.94
CA ILE A 491 13.40 -37.10 -1.80
C ILE A 491 14.78 -36.66 -2.27
N ASN A 492 15.30 -37.24 -3.36
CA ASN A 492 16.60 -36.83 -3.91
C ASN A 492 16.56 -35.39 -4.46
N PHE A 493 15.47 -34.94 -5.07
CA PHE A 493 15.36 -33.56 -5.55
C PHE A 493 15.34 -32.52 -4.42
N PHE A 494 14.78 -32.87 -3.26
CA PHE A 494 14.61 -31.95 -2.13
C PHE A 494 15.53 -32.27 -0.94
N SER A 495 16.47 -33.21 -1.09
CA SER A 495 17.42 -33.55 -0.03
C SER A 495 18.44 -32.41 0.16
N PRO A 496 18.62 -31.90 1.39
CA PRO A 496 19.60 -30.86 1.70
C PRO A 496 21.05 -31.20 1.27
N ALA A 497 21.37 -32.50 1.13
CA ALA A 497 22.66 -32.99 0.66
C ALA A 497 22.97 -32.63 -0.81
N ASN A 498 21.94 -32.43 -1.65
CA ASN A 498 22.13 -32.05 -3.05
C ASN A 498 22.28 -30.53 -3.23
N TYR A 499 21.63 -29.72 -2.40
CA TYR A 499 21.86 -28.27 -2.37
C TYR A 499 23.24 -27.90 -1.80
N THR A 500 23.75 -28.69 -0.85
CA THR A 500 25.12 -28.49 -0.34
C THR A 500 26.18 -28.96 -1.34
N ASN A 501 25.92 -30.00 -2.13
CA ASN A 501 26.80 -30.40 -3.24
C ASN A 501 26.77 -29.37 -4.39
N ASP A 502 25.60 -28.90 -4.82
CA ASP A 502 25.50 -27.88 -5.87
C ASP A 502 26.09 -26.53 -5.40
N ALA A 503 25.88 -26.15 -4.13
CA ALA A 503 26.54 -24.98 -3.53
C ALA A 503 28.06 -25.17 -3.39
N MET A 504 28.54 -26.38 -3.12
CA MET A 504 29.99 -26.68 -3.08
C MET A 504 30.61 -26.77 -4.48
N ILE A 505 29.88 -27.24 -5.49
CA ILE A 505 30.29 -27.21 -6.90
C ILE A 505 30.36 -25.76 -7.37
N LEU A 506 29.31 -24.95 -7.15
CA LEU A 506 29.32 -23.51 -7.43
C LEU A 506 30.40 -22.75 -6.65
N TYR A 507 30.66 -23.12 -5.39
CA TYR A 507 31.74 -22.54 -4.59
C TYR A 507 33.12 -22.91 -5.15
N ASN A 508 33.31 -24.15 -5.60
CA ASN A 508 34.58 -24.61 -6.18
C ASN A 508 34.81 -24.07 -7.61
N GLU A 509 33.78 -23.99 -8.44
CA GLU A 509 33.83 -23.37 -9.78
C GLU A 509 34.20 -21.88 -9.68
N ASN A 510 33.59 -21.13 -8.74
CA ASN A 510 33.98 -19.73 -8.48
C ASN A 510 35.40 -19.60 -7.89
N LYS A 511 35.91 -20.66 -7.23
CA LYS A 511 37.28 -20.70 -6.68
C LYS A 511 38.33 -21.02 -7.74
N GLU A 512 37.97 -21.74 -8.81
CA GLU A 512 38.82 -21.96 -9.98
C GLU A 512 38.85 -20.71 -10.87
N ASP A 513 37.71 -20.06 -11.12
CA ASP A 513 37.63 -18.79 -11.86
C ASP A 513 38.40 -17.64 -11.18
N SER A 514 38.45 -17.62 -9.85
CA SER A 514 39.25 -16.63 -9.09
C SER A 514 40.74 -16.97 -9.03
N LYS A 515 41.14 -18.23 -9.24
CA LYS A 515 42.55 -18.62 -9.41
C LYS A 515 43.07 -18.27 -10.81
N ASP A 516 42.25 -18.39 -11.84
CA ASP A 516 42.63 -18.00 -13.21
C ASP A 516 42.68 -16.47 -13.39
N LYS A 517 41.81 -15.72 -12.71
CA LYS A 517 41.92 -14.24 -12.66
C LYS A 517 43.17 -13.74 -11.92
N ASN A 518 43.65 -14.48 -10.92
CA ASN A 518 44.88 -14.15 -10.18
C ASN A 518 46.17 -14.61 -10.87
N LYS A 519 46.10 -15.47 -11.89
CA LYS A 519 47.26 -15.80 -12.75
C LYS A 519 47.47 -14.73 -13.83
N ASN A 520 46.40 -14.19 -14.41
CA ASN A 520 46.50 -13.17 -15.47
C ASN A 520 46.88 -11.76 -14.96
N THR A 521 46.93 -11.52 -13.65
CA THR A 521 47.35 -10.25 -13.05
C THR A 521 48.79 -10.27 -12.52
N LYS A 522 49.53 -11.37 -12.71
CA LYS A 522 50.96 -11.48 -12.34
C LYS A 522 51.95 -11.50 -13.52
N GLU A 523 51.47 -11.36 -14.76
CA GLU A 523 52.33 -11.23 -15.96
C GLU A 523 52.33 -9.82 -16.58
N GLU A 524 51.65 -8.83 -15.97
CA GLU A 524 51.83 -7.41 -16.31
C GLU A 524 52.23 -6.62 -15.06
N HIS A 525 53.49 -6.77 -14.66
CA HIS A 525 54.22 -5.77 -13.86
C HIS A 525 55.72 -5.82 -14.13
#